data_AF-A0A951MCQ8-F1
#
_entry.id   AF-A0A951MCQ8-F1
#
_cell.length_a   1.000
_cell.length_b   1.000
_cell.length_c   1.000
_cell.angle_alpha   90.00
_cell.angle_beta   90.00
_cell.angle_gamma   90.00
#
_symmetry.space_group_name_H-M   'P 1'
#
loop_
_entity.id
_entity.type
_entity.pdbx_description
1 polymer ?
#
loop_
_entity_poly.entity_id
_entity_poly.type
_entity_poly.pdbx_seq_one_letter_code
_entity_poly.pdbx_strand_id
1 'polypeptide(L)'
;MNDKKYQNAVDKVAKELSMKTINELISMPDWGSIENGENIELGYSKWKRDDDVLHIHILAQRTVFPFPKLYRKYHAGIAIENRNIRMLNDKELGEYD
;
A
#
# COMPACT_ATOMS: atom_id res chain seq x y z
N MET A 1 -16.76 -1.14 -11.70
CA MET A 1 -16.82 0.18 -11.03
C MET A 1 -16.15 0.15 -9.66
N ASN A 2 -16.47 -0.84 -8.81
CA ASN A 2 -15.85 -0.97 -7.48
C ASN A 2 -14.35 -1.30 -7.51
N ASP A 3 -13.88 -2.15 -8.42
CA ASP A 3 -12.45 -2.52 -8.48
C ASP A 3 -11.55 -1.32 -8.75
N LYS A 4 -11.95 -0.46 -9.69
CA LYS A 4 -11.27 0.81 -9.99
C LYS A 4 -11.28 1.73 -8.77
N LYS A 5 -12.37 1.77 -7.99
CA LYS A 5 -12.44 2.59 -6.76
C LYS A 5 -11.41 2.13 -5.73
N TYR A 6 -11.34 0.83 -5.45
CA TYR A 6 -10.39 0.29 -4.47
C TYR A 6 -8.94 0.42 -4.94
N GLN A 7 -8.66 0.18 -6.22
CA GLN A 7 -7.32 0.39 -6.77
C GLN A 7 -6.91 1.86 -6.69
N ASN A 8 -7.80 2.79 -7.07
CA ASN A 8 -7.54 4.22 -6.94
C ASN A 8 -7.27 4.64 -5.48
N ALA A 9 -7.92 4.01 -4.50
CA ALA A 9 -7.72 4.32 -3.09
C ALA A 9 -6.31 3.94 -2.63
N VAL A 10 -5.83 2.73 -2.95
CA VAL A 10 -4.45 2.32 -2.62
C VAL A 10 -3.41 3.15 -3.37
N ASP A 11 -3.64 3.45 -4.66
CA ASP A 11 -2.74 4.26 -5.48
C ASP A 11 -2.64 5.70 -4.97
N LYS A 12 -3.76 6.29 -4.56
CA LYS A 12 -3.81 7.65 -3.99
C LYS A 12 -2.99 7.72 -2.72
N VAL A 13 -3.19 6.77 -1.80
CA VAL A 13 -2.43 6.72 -0.54
C VAL A 13 -0.94 6.50 -0.81
N ALA A 14 -0.58 5.60 -1.73
CA ALA A 14 0.81 5.38 -2.12
C ALA A 14 1.47 6.67 -2.64
N LYS A 15 0.74 7.43 -3.46
CA LYS A 15 1.19 8.74 -3.97
C LYS A 15 1.29 9.80 -2.87
N GLU A 16 0.39 9.81 -1.90
CA GLU A 16 0.47 10.72 -0.75
C GLU A 16 1.69 10.39 0.13
N LEU A 17 1.94 9.11 0.39
CA LEU A 17 3.15 8.67 1.10
C LEU A 17 4.41 8.98 0.31
N SER A 18 4.39 8.89 -1.03
CA SER A 18 5.56 9.21 -1.86
C SER A 18 5.98 10.68 -1.80
N MET A 19 5.11 11.57 -1.31
CA MET A 19 5.39 12.99 -1.12
C MET A 19 5.91 13.33 0.28
N LYS A 20 5.87 12.38 1.21
CA LYS A 20 6.40 12.56 2.57
C LYS A 20 7.92 12.52 2.58
N THR A 21 8.51 13.08 3.62
CA THR A 21 9.94 12.93 3.85
C THR A 21 10.29 11.51 4.29
N ILE A 22 11.51 11.07 3.99
CA ILE A 22 12.02 9.75 4.43
C ILE A 22 11.94 9.61 5.95
N ASN A 23 12.25 10.67 6.70
CA ASN A 23 12.19 10.64 8.16
C ASN A 23 10.77 10.40 8.67
N GLU A 24 9.75 11.01 8.05
CA GLU A 24 8.35 10.72 8.38
C GLU A 24 8.02 9.25 8.13
N LEU A 25 8.39 8.72 6.97
CA LEU A 25 8.09 7.36 6.56
C LEU A 25 8.79 6.29 7.43
N ILE A 26 10.05 6.53 7.82
CA ILE A 26 10.79 5.64 8.71
C ILE A 26 10.17 5.64 10.12
N SER A 27 9.70 6.81 10.58
CA SER A 27 9.10 6.99 11.90
C SER A 27 7.69 6.42 12.02
N MET A 28 7.04 6.05 10.91
CA MET A 28 5.75 5.36 10.94
C MET A 28 5.88 3.99 11.66
N PRO A 29 4.84 3.49 12.32
CA PRO A 29 4.78 2.11 12.79
C PRO A 29 5.01 1.09 11.67
N ASP A 30 5.43 -0.14 12.01
CA ASP A 30 5.67 -1.20 11.03
C ASP A 30 4.39 -1.71 10.35
N TRP A 31 3.22 -1.48 10.95
CA TRP A 31 1.93 -1.77 10.37
C TRP A 31 0.86 -0.86 10.98
N GLY A 32 -0.22 -0.65 10.25
CA GLY A 32 -1.36 0.11 10.75
C GLY A 32 -2.47 0.26 9.73
N SER A 33 -3.51 0.98 10.11
CA SER A 33 -4.61 1.37 9.22
C SER A 33 -4.41 2.79 8.68
N ILE A 34 -5.00 3.07 7.52
CA ILE A 34 -5.01 4.38 6.89
C ILE A 34 -6.47 4.79 6.67
N GLU A 35 -6.85 5.92 7.24
CA GLU A 35 -8.12 6.54 6.95
C GLU A 35 -8.09 7.13 5.53
N ASN A 36 -9.09 6.83 4.73
CA ASN A 36 -9.35 7.54 3.48
C ASN A 36 -10.75 8.13 3.49
N GLY A 37 -10.95 9.19 2.72
CA GLY A 37 -12.27 9.82 2.57
C GLY A 37 -13.30 8.98 1.80
N GLU A 38 -12.99 7.73 1.43
CA GLU A 38 -13.83 6.90 0.55
C GLU A 38 -14.56 5.75 1.27
N ASN A 39 -14.49 5.68 2.61
CA ASN A 39 -15.05 4.62 3.44
C ASN A 39 -14.58 3.21 2.96
N ILE A 40 -13.30 3.11 2.59
CA ILE A 40 -12.62 1.87 2.25
C ILE A 40 -11.62 1.60 3.37
N GLU A 41 -11.62 0.39 3.93
CA GLU A 41 -10.60 0.00 4.90
C GLU A 41 -9.27 -0.22 4.17
N LEU A 42 -8.25 0.56 4.56
CA LEU A 42 -6.88 0.43 4.07
C LEU A 42 -5.95 0.10 5.22
N GLY A 43 -5.07 -0.86 4.97
CA GLY A 43 -3.93 -1.15 5.83
C GLY A 43 -2.62 -0.83 5.13
N TYR A 44 -1.56 -0.70 5.91
CA TYR A 44 -0.19 -0.70 5.40
C TYR A 44 0.72 -1.58 6.25
N SER A 45 1.82 -2.01 5.64
CA SER A 45 2.92 -2.67 6.34
C SER A 45 4.27 -2.22 5.78
N LYS A 46 5.26 -2.07 6.66
CA LYS A 46 6.64 -1.76 6.33
C LYS A 46 7.46 -3.04 6.31
N TRP A 47 8.22 -3.25 5.26
CA TRP A 47 9.03 -4.44 5.04
C TRP A 47 10.43 -4.04 4.60
N LYS A 48 11.43 -4.37 5.42
CA LYS A 48 12.83 -4.21 5.03
C LYS A 48 13.22 -5.38 4.13
N ARG A 49 13.53 -5.10 2.86
CA ARG A 49 13.92 -6.10 1.86
C ARG A 49 15.39 -6.45 2.00
N ASP A 50 16.23 -5.41 1.95
CA ASP A 50 17.68 -5.46 2.07
C ASP A 50 18.14 -4.32 3.00
N ASP A 51 19.45 -4.19 3.23
CA ASP A 51 19.99 -3.19 4.15
C ASP A 51 19.58 -1.75 3.83
N ASP A 52 19.41 -1.45 2.53
CA ASP A 52 19.12 -0.11 2.01
C ASP A 52 17.73 0.04 1.38
N VAL A 53 16.90 -1.03 1.39
CA VAL A 53 15.59 -1.03 0.74
C VAL A 53 14.48 -1.26 1.76
N LEU A 54 13.64 -0.24 1.95
CA LEU A 54 12.42 -0.32 2.76
C LEU A 54 11.19 -0.21 1.86
N HIS A 55 10.35 -1.23 1.86
CA HIS A 55 9.05 -1.19 1.22
C HIS A 55 7.98 -0.73 2.23
N ILE A 56 7.05 0.08 1.77
CA ILE A 56 5.79 0.36 2.46
C ILE A 56 4.68 -0.10 1.53
N HIS A 57 4.09 -1.24 1.86
CA HIS A 57 3.00 -1.87 1.12
C HIS A 57 1.66 -1.41 1.67
N ILE A 58 0.73 -1.08 0.79
CA ILE A 58 -0.63 -0.63 1.09
C ILE A 58 -1.61 -1.65 0.51
N LEU A 59 -2.57 -2.04 1.33
CA LEU A 59 -3.55 -3.08 1.01
C LEU A 59 -4.97 -2.57 1.24
N ALA A 60 -5.83 -2.81 0.26
CA ALA A 60 -7.28 -2.82 0.45
C ALA A 60 -7.82 -4.22 0.19
N GLN A 61 -8.87 -4.60 0.91
CA GLN A 61 -9.59 -5.84 0.65
C GLN A 61 -11.07 -5.56 0.48
N ARG A 62 -11.70 -6.28 -0.45
CA ARG A 62 -13.14 -6.23 -0.67
C ARG A 62 -13.70 -7.65 -0.72
N THR A 63 -14.71 -7.91 0.11
CA THR A 63 -15.55 -9.10 0.00
C THR A 63 -16.32 -9.10 -1.32
N VAL A 64 -16.19 -10.14 -2.13
CA VAL A 64 -16.89 -10.27 -3.41
C VAL A 64 -18.26 -10.90 -3.16
N PHE A 65 -19.32 -10.10 -3.18
CA PHE A 65 -20.69 -10.61 -3.09
C PHE A 65 -21.09 -11.35 -4.38
N PRO A 66 -21.80 -12.50 -4.33
CA PRO A 66 -22.36 -13.20 -3.16
C PRO A 66 -21.44 -14.29 -2.57
N PHE A 67 -20.14 -14.27 -2.84
CA PHE A 67 -19.17 -15.27 -2.39
C PHE A 67 -18.37 -14.75 -1.17
N PRO A 68 -18.89 -14.85 0.07
CA PRO A 68 -18.27 -14.25 1.25
C PRO A 68 -16.85 -14.77 1.58
N LYS A 69 -16.43 -15.89 0.98
CA LYS A 69 -15.08 -16.46 1.12
C LYS A 69 -14.10 -15.96 0.05
N LEU A 70 -14.57 -15.19 -0.93
CA LEU A 70 -13.73 -14.64 -1.98
C LEU A 70 -13.43 -13.17 -1.66
N TYR A 71 -12.17 -12.90 -1.36
CA TYR A 71 -11.67 -11.54 -1.18
C TYR A 71 -10.92 -11.13 -2.43
N ARG A 72 -11.23 -9.95 -2.95
CA ARG A 72 -10.37 -9.29 -3.93
C ARG A 72 -9.48 -8.31 -3.18
N LYS A 73 -8.17 -8.53 -3.29
CA LYS A 73 -7.13 -7.65 -2.75
C LYS A 73 -6.74 -6.60 -3.80
N TYR A 74 -6.30 -5.45 -3.32
CA TYR A 74 -5.76 -4.37 -4.14
C TYR A 74 -4.49 -3.88 -3.48
N HIS A 75 -3.44 -3.71 -4.28
CA HIS A 75 -2.10 -3.47 -3.80
C HIS A 75 -1.56 -2.20 -4.44
N ALA A 76 -0.88 -1.40 -3.62
CA ALA A 76 0.03 -0.37 -4.06
C ALA A 76 1.15 -0.26 -3.03
N GLY A 77 2.16 0.55 -3.30
CA GLY A 77 3.20 0.79 -2.32
C GLY A 77 4.31 1.66 -2.84
N ILE A 78 5.22 1.99 -1.94
CA ILE A 78 6.43 2.74 -2.22
C ILE A 78 7.65 1.97 -1.72
N ALA A 79 8.78 2.17 -2.39
CA ALA A 79 10.09 1.79 -1.90
C ALA A 79 10.89 3.04 -1.55
N ILE A 80 11.62 2.97 -0.44
CA ILE A 80 12.69 3.88 -0.09
C ILE A 80 14.00 3.15 -0.38
N GLU A 81 14.77 3.67 -1.34
CA GLU A 81 16.00 3.05 -1.82
C GLU A 81 17.00 4.16 -2.14
N ASN A 82 18.22 4.07 -1.59
CA ASN A 82 19.28 5.06 -1.85
C ASN A 82 18.84 6.52 -1.63
N ARG A 83 18.07 6.77 -0.57
CA ARG A 83 17.47 8.09 -0.23
C ARG A 83 16.49 8.64 -1.27
N ASN A 84 15.99 7.79 -2.16
CA ASN A 84 14.94 8.13 -3.10
C ASN A 84 13.67 7.38 -2.75
N ILE A 85 12.53 8.01 -2.99
CA ILE A 85 11.22 7.38 -2.85
C ILE A 85 10.69 7.11 -4.25
N ARG A 86 10.26 5.88 -4.51
CA ARG A 86 9.65 5.47 -5.77
C ARG A 86 8.42 4.60 -5.52
N MET A 87 7.53 4.53 -6.50
CA MET A 87 6.43 3.56 -6.47
C MET A 87 6.97 2.13 -6.65
N LEU A 88 6.32 1.16 -6.02
CA LEU A 88 6.56 -0.25 -6.32
C LEU A 88 6.02 -0.58 -7.71
N ASN A 89 6.73 -1.47 -8.42
CA ASN A 89 6.27 -2.01 -9.69
C ASN A 89 5.42 -3.28 -9.51
N ASP A 90 4.78 -3.75 -10.58
CA ASP A 90 3.89 -4.91 -10.55
C ASP A 90 4.57 -6.19 -10.03
N LYS A 91 5.86 -6.36 -10.32
CA LYS A 91 6.63 -7.54 -9.86
C LYS A 91 6.82 -7.48 -8.34
N GLU A 92 7.19 -6.32 -7.80
CA GLU A 92 7.36 -6.12 -6.36
C GLU A 92 6.02 -6.22 -5.61
N LEU A 93 4.94 -5.70 -6.19
CA LEU A 93 3.60 -5.83 -5.61
C LEU A 93 3.11 -7.28 -5.59
N GLY A 94 3.45 -8.07 -6.62
CA GLY A 94 3.13 -9.50 -6.70
C GLY A 94 3.79 -10.35 -5.61
N GLU A 95 4.78 -9.83 -4.89
CA GLU A 95 5.40 -10.52 -3.76
C GLU A 95 4.54 -10.46 -2.47
N TYR A 96 3.45 -9.69 -2.48
CA TYR A 96 2.54 -9.49 -1.34
C TYR A 96 1.15 -10.15 -1.53
N ASP A 97 0.93 -10.85 -2.65
CA ASP A 97 -0.35 -11.50 -2.97
C ASP A 97 -0.50 -12.89 -2.33
#